data_AF-A0A1I0PKD6-F1
#
_entry.id   AF-A0A1I0PKD6-F1
#
_cell.length_a   1.000
_cell.length_b   1.000
_cell.length_c   1.000
_cell.angle_alpha   90.00
_cell.angle_beta   90.00
_cell.angle_gamma   90.00
#
_symmetry.space_group_name_H-M   'P 1'
#
loop_
_entity.id
_entity.type
_entity.pdbx_description
1 polymer ?
#
loop_
_entity_poly.entity_id
_entity_poly.type
_entity_poly.pdbx_seq_one_letter_code
_entity_poly.pdbx_strand_id
1 'polypeptide(L)'
;MLRFIVLLGLVATSFACHAQRFLYRMDMRPPDVIFATGFVPPGANTNLYRHVTGQTCYFSEHSGAFVATTSDPQFALDWGSELVRSGRSFYIYRIRQTAHFYNTTTSLMHAYAVTGTEAYRSTAATFVEQSEWASRGTIPPSTIIDATHYIARGSMEAPERIGTTSNLRYVAAPATVVNTPYRWDYREDAPAAPDSPGAMCGSSCFSFSLFSGRTKRHAPVEIIHNVIACRKKVANRTSALVNLFDETPIIEEKIKDEM
;
A
#
# COMPACT_ATOMS: atom_id res chain seq x y z
N MET A 1 -32.02 -54.71 15.21
CA MET A 1 -32.29 -53.30 14.87
C MET A 1 -31.01 -52.52 15.11
N LEU A 2 -30.12 -52.51 14.11
CA LEU A 2 -30.05 -51.44 13.11
C LEU A 2 -29.34 -50.23 13.73
N ARG A 3 -28.00 -50.30 13.86
CA ARG A 3 -27.06 -49.68 12.89
C ARG A 3 -27.18 -48.15 12.75
N PHE A 4 -27.93 -47.47 13.62
CA PHE A 4 -28.16 -46.01 13.56
C PHE A 4 -27.47 -45.19 14.66
N ILE A 5 -26.50 -45.74 15.39
CA ILE A 5 -25.77 -45.00 16.45
C ILE A 5 -24.27 -44.84 16.13
N VAL A 6 -23.83 -45.18 14.92
CA VAL A 6 -22.40 -45.09 14.53
C VAL A 6 -22.08 -43.86 13.65
N LEU A 7 -23.06 -43.08 13.21
CA LEU A 7 -22.78 -41.99 12.25
C LEU A 7 -23.66 -40.74 12.40
N LEU A 8 -23.95 -40.34 13.64
CA LEU A 8 -24.23 -38.92 13.92
C LEU A 8 -22.87 -38.26 14.20
N GLY A 9 -21.95 -38.31 13.24
CA GLY A 9 -22.02 -37.31 12.19
C GLY A 9 -21.26 -36.09 12.69
N LEU A 10 -19.96 -36.32 12.91
CA LEU A 10 -18.88 -35.34 13.04
C LEU A 10 -18.89 -34.44 11.80
N VAL A 11 -19.86 -33.53 11.73
CA VAL A 11 -19.95 -32.45 10.75
C VAL A 11 -20.38 -31.20 11.50
N ALA A 12 -19.74 -30.93 12.65
CA ALA A 12 -19.48 -29.55 12.99
C ALA A 12 -18.36 -29.12 12.03
N THR A 13 -18.74 -28.78 10.80
CA THR A 13 -17.87 -28.04 9.90
C THR A 13 -17.40 -26.83 10.70
N SER A 14 -16.13 -26.83 11.06
CA SER A 14 -15.41 -25.61 11.37
C SER A 14 -15.57 -24.74 10.14
N PHE A 15 -16.59 -23.88 10.13
CA PHE A 15 -16.51 -22.63 9.39
C PHE A 15 -15.38 -21.90 10.07
N ALA A 16 -14.15 -22.19 9.64
CA ALA A 16 -13.06 -21.27 9.77
C ALA A 16 -13.59 -20.01 9.12
N CYS A 17 -14.08 -19.09 9.95
CA CYS A 17 -14.30 -17.71 9.59
C CYS A 17 -12.92 -17.21 9.19
N HIS A 18 -12.54 -17.48 7.95
CA HIS A 18 -11.34 -16.91 7.36
C HIS A 18 -11.61 -15.43 7.37
N ALA A 19 -11.07 -14.73 8.36
CA ALA A 19 -11.14 -13.29 8.46
C ALA A 19 -10.74 -12.73 7.09
N GLN A 20 -11.72 -12.18 6.36
CA GLN A 20 -11.45 -11.65 5.05
C GLN A 20 -10.52 -10.45 5.24
N ARG A 21 -9.28 -10.59 4.79
CA ARG A 21 -8.33 -9.50 4.76
C ARG A 21 -8.44 -8.78 3.43
N PHE A 22 -8.80 -7.51 3.53
CA PHE A 22 -8.92 -6.61 2.40
C PHE A 22 -7.79 -5.59 2.43
N LEU A 23 -7.39 -5.20 1.23
CA LEU A 23 -6.52 -4.07 0.99
C LEU A 23 -7.31 -3.02 0.22
N TYR A 24 -6.85 -1.78 0.31
CA TYR A 24 -7.53 -0.63 -0.25
C TYR A 24 -6.57 0.12 -1.16
N ARG A 25 -7.13 0.67 -2.24
CA ARG A 25 -6.41 1.57 -3.14
C ARG A 25 -7.32 2.70 -3.57
N MET A 26 -6.85 3.93 -3.39
CA MET A 26 -7.47 5.12 -3.98
C MET A 26 -7.09 5.23 -5.45
N ASP A 27 -8.04 5.54 -6.32
CA ASP A 27 -7.80 5.87 -7.73
C ASP A 27 -8.86 6.87 -8.23
N MET A 28 -8.53 7.65 -9.27
CA MET A 28 -9.51 8.55 -9.90
C MET A 28 -10.17 7.92 -11.13
N ARG A 29 -9.66 6.80 -11.62
CA ARG A 29 -10.31 6.04 -12.70
C ARG A 29 -11.59 5.39 -12.18
N PRO A 30 -12.70 5.48 -12.92
CA PRO A 30 -14.00 4.96 -12.49
C PRO A 30 -14.08 3.43 -12.51
N PRO A 31 -15.10 2.85 -11.83
CA PRO A 31 -15.20 1.40 -11.64
C PRO A 31 -15.31 0.61 -12.94
N ASP A 32 -15.95 1.13 -13.98
CA ASP A 32 -16.05 0.49 -15.30
C ASP A 32 -14.66 0.23 -15.93
N VAL A 33 -13.71 1.15 -15.74
CA VAL A 33 -12.33 1.00 -16.23
C VAL A 33 -11.55 -0.01 -15.39
N ILE A 34 -11.61 0.12 -14.07
CA ILE A 34 -10.81 -0.71 -13.14
C ILE A 34 -11.36 -2.12 -13.04
N PHE A 35 -12.68 -2.30 -13.02
CA PHE A 35 -13.27 -3.63 -13.10
C PHE A 35 -13.02 -4.27 -14.46
N ALA A 36 -12.76 -3.49 -15.52
CA ALA A 36 -12.39 -4.06 -16.80
C ALA A 36 -10.96 -4.61 -16.84
N THR A 37 -10.01 -3.87 -16.26
CA THR A 37 -8.56 -4.04 -16.52
C THR A 37 -7.74 -4.41 -15.29
N GLY A 38 -8.23 -4.10 -14.09
CA GLY A 38 -7.50 -4.23 -12.83
C GLY A 38 -6.49 -3.09 -12.64
N PHE A 39 -5.48 -3.34 -11.81
CA PHE A 39 -4.35 -2.43 -11.63
C PHE A 39 -3.08 -3.07 -12.18
N VAL A 40 -2.53 -2.46 -13.24
CA VAL A 40 -1.31 -2.93 -13.89
C VAL A 40 -0.15 -2.04 -13.45
N PRO A 41 0.97 -2.62 -12.94
CA PRO A 41 2.16 -1.84 -12.62
C PRO A 41 2.82 -1.30 -13.89
N PRO A 42 3.57 -0.19 -13.82
CA PRO A 42 4.13 0.45 -15.00
C PRO A 42 5.29 -0.29 -15.68
N GLY A 43 5.98 -1.19 -14.97
CA GLY A 43 7.13 -1.89 -15.53
C GLY A 43 7.49 -3.18 -14.79
N ALA A 44 8.78 -3.50 -14.80
CA ALA A 44 9.31 -4.77 -14.31
C ALA A 44 10.37 -4.63 -13.20
N ASN A 45 10.68 -3.41 -12.74
CA ASN A 45 11.64 -3.16 -11.67
C ASN A 45 11.12 -3.69 -10.33
N THR A 46 11.81 -4.70 -9.80
CA THR A 46 11.46 -5.43 -8.58
C THR A 46 12.14 -4.93 -7.32
N ASN A 47 12.88 -3.82 -7.38
CA ASN A 47 13.53 -3.22 -6.22
C ASN A 47 12.46 -2.58 -5.32
N LEU A 48 12.10 -3.27 -4.23
CA LEU A 48 11.05 -2.83 -3.32
C LEU A 48 11.44 -1.55 -2.57
N TYR A 49 12.71 -1.35 -2.24
CA TYR A 49 13.18 -0.11 -1.62
C TYR A 49 12.92 1.10 -2.53
N ARG A 50 13.24 0.98 -3.82
CA ARG A 50 12.96 2.02 -4.82
C ARG A 50 11.47 2.21 -5.10
N HIS A 51 10.65 1.18 -4.88
CA HIS A 51 9.19 1.32 -4.87
C HIS A 51 8.72 2.14 -3.67
N VAL A 52 9.06 1.71 -2.44
CA VAL A 52 8.58 2.34 -1.20
C VAL A 52 9.11 3.77 -1.04
N THR A 53 10.25 4.12 -1.64
CA THR A 53 10.74 5.50 -1.64
C THR A 53 10.13 6.37 -2.75
N GLY A 54 9.36 5.76 -3.66
CA GLY A 54 8.64 6.42 -4.75
C GLY A 54 9.46 6.61 -6.03
N GLN A 55 10.72 6.16 -6.08
CA GLN A 55 11.60 6.34 -7.24
C GLN A 55 11.00 5.72 -8.51
N THR A 56 10.58 4.45 -8.42
CA THR A 56 10.05 3.71 -9.58
C THR A 56 8.67 4.15 -10.05
N CYS A 57 7.97 4.96 -9.24
CA CYS A 57 6.64 5.50 -9.51
C CYS A 57 6.68 6.97 -9.95
N TYR A 58 7.85 7.62 -9.87
CA TYR A 58 8.03 9.00 -10.24
C TYR A 58 8.01 9.17 -11.78
N PHE A 59 7.58 10.35 -12.22
CA PHE A 59 7.21 10.61 -13.63
C PHE A 59 8.31 10.30 -14.66
N SER A 60 9.58 10.43 -14.27
CA SER A 60 10.72 10.20 -15.17
C SER A 60 11.11 8.73 -15.33
N GLU A 61 10.75 7.84 -14.40
CA GLU A 61 11.19 6.44 -14.43
C GLU A 61 10.06 5.48 -14.83
N HIS A 62 8.93 5.49 -14.10
CA HIS A 62 7.79 4.61 -14.33
C HIS A 62 8.19 3.15 -14.65
N SER A 63 9.09 2.56 -13.85
CA SER A 63 9.63 1.21 -14.09
C SER A 63 9.10 0.17 -13.11
N GLY A 64 8.40 0.59 -12.05
CA GLY A 64 8.06 -0.26 -10.91
C GLY A 64 7.19 -1.47 -11.27
N ALA A 65 7.49 -2.62 -10.68
CA ALA A 65 6.76 -3.87 -10.89
C ALA A 65 5.65 -4.12 -9.86
N PHE A 66 5.32 -3.11 -9.07
CA PHE A 66 4.40 -3.20 -7.95
C PHE A 66 3.24 -2.23 -8.07
N VAL A 67 2.09 -2.65 -7.52
CA VAL A 67 0.94 -1.78 -7.25
C VAL A 67 0.83 -1.58 -5.74
N ALA A 68 0.95 -0.32 -5.30
CA ALA A 68 0.78 0.05 -3.90
C ALA A 68 -0.68 -0.10 -3.46
N THR A 69 -0.89 -0.72 -2.30
CA THR A 69 -2.18 -0.81 -1.61
C THR A 69 -1.95 -0.63 -0.11
N THR A 70 -3.00 -0.37 0.65
CA THR A 70 -2.91 -0.22 2.10
C THR A 70 -3.87 -1.18 2.81
N SER A 71 -3.50 -1.67 3.98
CA SER A 71 -4.47 -2.34 4.87
C SER A 71 -5.30 -1.37 5.72
N ASP A 72 -4.98 -0.08 5.68
CA ASP A 72 -5.73 0.96 6.37
C ASP A 72 -6.70 1.68 5.42
N PRO A 73 -8.02 1.44 5.51
CA PRO A 73 -9.00 2.14 4.68
C PRO A 73 -9.03 3.64 4.93
N GLN A 74 -8.69 4.10 6.14
CA GLN A 74 -8.67 5.52 6.47
C GLN A 74 -7.51 6.21 5.76
N PHE A 75 -6.33 5.59 5.71
CA PHE A 75 -5.22 6.09 4.89
C PHE A 75 -5.63 6.30 3.43
N ALA A 76 -6.34 5.35 2.81
CA ALA A 76 -6.81 5.51 1.43
C ALA A 76 -7.80 6.67 1.24
N LEU A 77 -8.67 6.91 2.23
CA LEU A 77 -9.63 8.00 2.23
C LEU A 77 -8.97 9.36 2.42
N ASP A 78 -8.08 9.48 3.41
CA ASP A 78 -7.31 10.69 3.69
C ASP A 78 -6.44 11.05 2.48
N TRP A 79 -5.81 10.04 1.87
CA TRP A 79 -5.01 10.22 0.66
C TRP A 79 -5.82 10.77 -0.50
N GLY A 80 -7.05 10.27 -0.71
CA GLY A 80 -7.98 10.83 -1.69
C GLY A 80 -8.37 12.27 -1.39
N SER A 81 -8.67 12.58 -0.13
CA SER A 81 -9.13 13.90 0.32
C SER A 81 -8.04 14.96 0.25
N GLU A 82 -6.79 14.59 0.54
CA GLU A 82 -5.61 15.47 0.48
C GLU A 82 -5.19 15.77 -0.97
N LEU A 83 -5.24 14.79 -1.86
CA LEU A 83 -4.70 14.92 -3.22
C LEU A 83 -5.70 15.38 -4.27
N VAL A 84 -6.96 14.97 -4.13
CA VAL A 84 -7.95 15.18 -5.17
C VAL A 84 -8.57 16.54 -4.97
N ARG A 85 -8.48 17.39 -6.01
CA ARG A 85 -9.04 18.75 -5.97
C ARG A 85 -10.52 18.71 -5.58
N SER A 86 -10.93 19.67 -4.74
CA SER A 86 -12.32 19.83 -4.32
C SER A 86 -13.28 19.84 -5.52
N GLY A 87 -14.41 19.16 -5.38
CA GLY A 87 -15.42 18.94 -6.42
C GLY A 87 -15.10 17.80 -7.40
N ARG A 88 -13.90 17.19 -7.34
CA ARG A 88 -13.56 16.04 -8.19
C ARG A 88 -13.84 14.71 -7.51
N SER A 89 -14.17 13.71 -8.34
CA SER A 89 -14.41 12.35 -7.88
C SER A 89 -13.13 11.56 -7.67
N PHE A 90 -13.17 10.67 -6.69
CA PHE A 90 -12.21 9.58 -6.52
C PHE A 90 -12.91 8.33 -5.97
N TYR A 91 -12.22 7.21 -6.05
CA TYR A 91 -12.77 5.91 -5.70
C TYR A 91 -11.80 5.17 -4.79
N ILE A 92 -12.34 4.51 -3.77
CA ILE A 92 -11.58 3.56 -2.95
C ILE A 92 -12.03 2.16 -3.36
N TYR A 93 -11.09 1.41 -3.91
CA TYR A 93 -11.28 0.03 -4.33
C TYR A 93 -10.95 -0.92 -3.18
N ARG A 94 -11.88 -1.81 -2.87
CA ARG A 94 -11.67 -2.88 -1.89
C ARG A 94 -11.19 -4.14 -2.60
N ILE A 95 -10.05 -4.67 -2.19
CA ILE A 95 -9.31 -5.70 -2.91
C ILE A 95 -9.09 -6.88 -1.97
N ARG A 96 -9.45 -8.08 -2.40
CA ARG A 96 -9.10 -9.30 -1.67
C ARG A 96 -7.59 -9.55 -1.77
N GLN A 97 -6.95 -9.76 -0.63
CA GLN A 97 -5.54 -10.12 -0.60
C GLN A 97 -5.28 -11.51 -1.22
N THR A 98 -4.17 -11.62 -1.96
CA THR A 98 -3.67 -12.85 -2.59
C THR A 98 -2.19 -13.07 -2.24
N ALA A 99 -1.61 -14.17 -2.72
CA ALA A 99 -0.20 -14.51 -2.53
C ALA A 99 0.80 -13.51 -3.18
N HIS A 100 0.32 -12.50 -3.92
CA HIS A 100 1.18 -11.51 -4.57
C HIS A 100 1.37 -10.23 -3.75
N PHE A 101 0.74 -10.11 -2.59
CA PHE A 101 0.85 -8.92 -1.74
C PHE A 101 1.85 -9.13 -0.63
N TYR A 102 2.81 -8.21 -0.53
CA TYR A 102 3.88 -8.26 0.48
C TYR A 102 3.86 -7.00 1.34
N ASN A 103 3.93 -7.18 2.66
CA ASN A 103 4.03 -6.07 3.59
C ASN A 103 5.38 -5.36 3.42
N THR A 104 5.36 -4.06 3.16
CA THR A 104 6.58 -3.31 2.81
C THR A 104 7.47 -3.09 4.03
N THR A 105 6.89 -2.74 5.19
CA THR A 105 7.62 -2.60 6.45
C THR A 105 8.33 -3.90 6.83
N THR A 106 7.65 -5.05 6.82
CA THR A 106 8.26 -6.35 7.10
C THR A 106 9.39 -6.67 6.13
N SER A 107 9.20 -6.36 4.84
CA SER A 107 10.21 -6.64 3.81
C SER A 107 11.46 -5.77 3.96
N LEU A 108 11.30 -4.48 4.29
CA LEU A 108 12.42 -3.57 4.56
C LEU A 108 13.16 -3.91 5.85
N MET A 109 12.44 -4.24 6.93
CA MET A 109 13.08 -4.66 8.19
C MET A 109 13.82 -5.99 8.03
N HIS A 110 13.34 -6.89 7.17
CA HIS A 110 14.09 -8.10 6.81
C HIS A 110 15.38 -7.76 6.06
N ALA A 111 15.32 -6.85 5.07
CA ALA A 111 16.51 -6.41 4.36
C ALA A 111 17.56 -5.80 5.32
N TYR A 112 17.13 -4.97 6.26
CA TYR A 112 18.00 -4.44 7.32
C TYR A 112 18.65 -5.55 8.16
N ALA A 113 17.86 -6.52 8.63
CA ALA A 113 18.37 -7.62 9.45
C ALA A 113 19.42 -8.48 8.72
N VAL A 114 19.33 -8.57 7.38
CA VAL A 114 20.27 -9.34 6.54
C VAL A 114 21.53 -8.53 6.21
N THR A 115 21.41 -7.22 5.94
CA THR A 115 22.51 -6.42 5.39
C THR A 115 23.15 -5.43 6.37
N GLY A 116 22.49 -5.12 7.48
CA GLY A 116 22.88 -4.03 8.39
C GLY A 116 22.73 -2.62 7.78
N THR A 117 22.07 -2.47 6.63
CA THR A 117 21.96 -1.18 5.92
C THR A 117 20.86 -0.30 6.51
N GLU A 118 21.24 0.74 7.24
CA GLU A 118 20.32 1.60 8.01
C GLU A 118 19.23 2.28 7.14
N ALA A 119 19.50 2.56 5.87
CA ALA A 119 18.52 3.13 4.95
C ALA A 119 17.23 2.30 4.81
N TYR A 120 17.31 0.97 4.98
CA TYR A 120 16.13 0.12 4.99
C TYR A 120 15.29 0.32 6.26
N ARG A 121 15.92 0.37 7.44
CA ARG A 121 15.23 0.61 8.72
C ARG A 121 14.60 2.00 8.75
N SER A 122 15.34 3.03 8.35
CA SER A 122 14.82 4.41 8.33
C SER A 122 13.66 4.58 7.35
N THR A 123 13.70 3.92 6.18
CA THR A 123 12.60 3.91 5.22
C THR A 123 11.38 3.17 5.78
N ALA A 124 11.58 2.03 6.45
CA ALA A 124 10.49 1.29 7.09
C ALA A 124 9.79 2.16 8.15
N ALA A 125 10.55 2.82 9.02
CA ALA A 125 10.01 3.72 10.04
C ALA A 125 9.31 4.95 9.44
N THR A 126 9.85 5.51 8.36
CA THR A 126 9.29 6.70 7.70
C THR A 126 7.92 6.43 7.09
N PHE A 127 7.70 5.23 6.53
CA PHE A 127 6.49 4.92 5.76
C PHE A 127 5.56 3.89 6.43
N VAL A 128 5.83 3.48 7.67
CA VAL A 128 5.01 2.50 8.40
C VAL A 128 3.54 2.92 8.51
N GLU A 129 3.25 4.22 8.64
CA GLU A 129 1.88 4.75 8.74
C GLU A 129 1.03 4.48 7.49
N GLN A 130 1.66 4.25 6.34
CA GLN A 130 0.94 3.93 5.10
C GLN A 130 0.30 2.53 5.16
N SER A 131 0.74 1.69 6.11
CA SER A 131 0.32 0.30 6.22
C SER A 131 0.36 -0.41 4.87
N GLU A 132 1.43 -0.16 4.10
CA GLU A 132 1.50 -0.50 2.69
C GLU A 132 1.73 -2.00 2.48
N TRP A 133 0.98 -2.53 1.52
CA TRP A 133 1.18 -3.83 0.92
C TRP A 133 1.42 -3.64 -0.58
N ALA A 134 2.60 -4.03 -1.04
CA ALA A 134 2.98 -3.96 -2.45
C ALA A 134 2.52 -5.25 -3.16
N SER A 135 1.66 -5.11 -4.16
CA SER A 135 1.28 -6.23 -5.03
C SER A 135 2.32 -6.41 -6.12
N ARG A 136 2.99 -7.57 -6.19
CA ARG A 136 3.93 -7.88 -7.27
C ARG A 136 3.15 -8.26 -8.53
N GLY A 137 3.24 -7.43 -9.57
CA GLY A 137 2.51 -7.63 -10.82
C GLY A 137 1.10 -7.02 -10.78
N THR A 138 0.24 -7.48 -11.68
CA THR A 138 -1.12 -6.96 -11.85
C THR A 138 -2.04 -7.41 -10.71
N ILE A 139 -2.85 -6.49 -10.20
CA ILE A 139 -4.03 -6.82 -9.39
C ILE A 139 -5.19 -7.08 -10.37
N PRO A 140 -5.62 -8.34 -10.58
CA PRO A 140 -6.62 -8.64 -11.59
C PRO A 140 -8.03 -8.17 -11.17
N PRO A 141 -8.93 -7.89 -12.12
CA PRO A 141 -10.34 -7.61 -11.83
C PRO A 141 -11.00 -8.61 -10.88
N SER A 142 -10.66 -9.89 -11.00
CA SER A 142 -11.25 -10.97 -10.22
C SER A 142 -10.97 -10.90 -8.72
N THR A 143 -10.02 -10.06 -8.28
CA THR A 143 -9.72 -9.83 -6.86
C THR A 143 -10.30 -8.52 -6.32
N ILE A 144 -10.82 -7.66 -7.19
CA ILE A 144 -11.40 -6.36 -6.81
C ILE A 144 -12.89 -6.57 -6.53
N ILE A 145 -13.36 -6.22 -5.34
CA ILE A 145 -14.70 -6.57 -4.85
C ILE A 145 -15.71 -5.50 -5.23
N ASP A 146 -15.37 -4.26 -4.90
CA ASP A 146 -16.21 -3.09 -5.10
C ASP A 146 -15.36 -1.82 -5.11
N ALA A 147 -16.02 -0.72 -5.44
CA ALA A 147 -15.47 0.61 -5.41
C ALA A 147 -16.46 1.56 -4.72
N THR A 148 -16.00 2.26 -3.70
CA THR A 148 -16.79 3.34 -3.07
C THR A 148 -16.41 4.67 -3.70
N HIS A 149 -17.41 5.39 -4.19
CA HIS A 149 -17.29 6.69 -4.86
C HIS A 149 -17.40 7.82 -3.86
N TYR A 150 -16.45 8.74 -3.95
CA TYR A 150 -16.38 9.96 -3.15
C TYR A 150 -16.24 11.20 -4.03
N ILE A 151 -16.73 12.34 -3.55
CA ILE A 151 -16.43 13.67 -4.07
C ILE A 151 -15.56 14.39 -3.03
N ALA A 152 -14.37 14.83 -3.45
CA ALA A 152 -13.47 15.57 -2.58
C ALA A 152 -14.06 16.94 -2.20
N ARG A 153 -13.89 17.36 -0.94
CA ARG A 153 -14.32 18.68 -0.44
C ARG A 153 -13.14 19.62 -0.15
N GLY A 154 -11.92 19.09 -0.13
CA GLY A 154 -10.68 19.79 0.18
C GLY A 154 -9.99 19.13 1.37
N SER A 155 -8.74 19.47 1.66
CA SER A 155 -7.94 18.77 2.69
C SER A 155 -8.42 18.97 4.13
N MET A 156 -9.31 19.93 4.36
CA MET A 156 -9.83 20.28 5.69
C MET A 156 -11.26 19.77 5.92
N GLU A 157 -11.89 19.19 4.90
CA GLU A 157 -13.28 18.73 4.94
C GLU A 157 -13.36 17.27 4.54
N ALA A 158 -14.17 16.49 5.26
CA ALA A 158 -14.41 15.10 4.90
C ALA A 158 -15.02 15.02 3.49
N PRO A 159 -14.57 14.08 2.65
CA PRO A 159 -15.13 13.90 1.32
C PRO A 159 -16.56 13.39 1.42
N GLU A 160 -17.41 13.78 0.47
CA GLU A 160 -18.78 13.29 0.41
C GLU A 160 -18.81 11.89 -0.19
N ARG A 161 -19.40 10.93 0.53
CA ARG A 161 -19.60 9.56 0.02
C ARG A 161 -20.87 9.50 -0.82
N ILE A 162 -20.73 9.15 -2.10
CA ILE A 162 -21.85 9.08 -3.04
C ILE A 162 -22.50 7.69 -3.06
N GLY A 163 -21.69 6.63 -3.07
CA GLY A 163 -22.22 5.27 -3.16
C GLY A 163 -21.15 4.21 -3.38
N THR A 164 -21.57 2.97 -3.56
CA THR A 164 -20.67 1.83 -3.82
C THR A 164 -21.15 1.07 -5.05
N THR A 165 -20.21 0.72 -5.93
CA THR A 165 -20.45 -0.10 -7.11
C THR A 165 -19.79 -1.46 -6.91
N SER A 166 -20.56 -2.54 -7.05
CA SER A 166 -20.04 -3.92 -6.93
C SER A 166 -19.41 -4.37 -8.26
N ASN A 167 -18.34 -5.15 -8.18
CA ASN A 167 -17.68 -5.71 -9.36
C ASN A 167 -18.25 -7.09 -9.71
N LEU A 168 -18.97 -7.19 -10.83
CA LEU A 168 -19.52 -8.47 -11.32
C LEU A 168 -18.45 -9.47 -11.79
N ARG A 169 -17.20 -9.03 -11.99
CA ARG A 169 -16.07 -9.90 -12.34
C ARG A 169 -15.32 -10.41 -11.12
N TYR A 170 -15.68 -9.98 -9.91
CA TYR A 170 -15.11 -10.52 -8.68
C TYR A 170 -15.41 -12.01 -8.56
N VAL A 171 -14.39 -12.81 -8.24
CA VAL A 171 -14.54 -14.24 -7.99
C VAL A 171 -14.27 -14.50 -6.52
N ALA A 172 -15.28 -14.89 -5.74
CA ALA A 172 -15.12 -15.15 -4.31
C ALA A 172 -14.12 -16.29 -4.04
N ALA A 173 -13.20 -16.06 -3.10
CA ALA A 173 -12.25 -17.05 -2.60
C ALA A 173 -11.70 -16.59 -1.23
N PRO A 174 -11.09 -17.48 -0.43
CA PRO A 174 -10.38 -17.09 0.77
C PRO A 174 -9.25 -16.10 0.48
N ALA A 175 -8.97 -15.18 1.40
CA ALA A 175 -7.80 -14.31 1.32
C ALA A 175 -6.53 -15.12 1.62
N THR A 176 -5.47 -14.89 0.85
CA THR A 176 -4.14 -15.44 1.13
C THR A 176 -3.25 -14.32 1.66
N VAL A 177 -2.77 -14.47 2.89
CA VAL A 177 -1.89 -13.49 3.54
C VAL A 177 -0.49 -14.04 3.54
N VAL A 178 0.41 -13.36 2.83
CA VAL A 178 1.84 -13.72 2.84
C VAL A 178 2.48 -13.12 4.08
N ASN A 179 3.01 -13.98 4.95
CA ASN A 179 3.72 -13.57 6.16
C ASN A 179 5.25 -13.52 5.97
N THR A 180 5.74 -13.95 4.80
CA THR A 180 7.16 -13.89 4.46
C THR A 180 7.49 -12.55 3.80
N PRO A 181 8.64 -11.94 4.10
CA PRO A 181 9.07 -10.71 3.43
C PRO A 181 9.31 -10.95 1.95
N TYR A 182 9.06 -9.92 1.14
CA TYR A 182 9.56 -9.90 -0.24
C TYR A 182 11.07 -9.72 -0.22
N ARG A 183 11.77 -10.48 -1.07
CA ARG A 183 13.22 -10.40 -1.23
C ARG A 183 13.55 -9.90 -2.64
N TRP A 184 14.52 -9.02 -2.72
CA TRP A 184 15.15 -8.56 -3.96
C TRP A 184 16.67 -8.65 -3.79
N ASP A 185 17.45 -8.33 -4.82
CA ASP A 185 18.90 -8.44 -4.76
C ASP A 185 19.52 -7.29 -3.95
N TYR A 186 19.58 -7.41 -2.63
CA TYR A 186 20.04 -6.33 -1.76
C TYR A 186 21.44 -5.79 -2.08
N ARG A 187 22.28 -6.55 -2.79
CA ARG A 187 23.65 -6.15 -3.14
C ARG A 187 23.68 -5.30 -4.39
N GLU A 188 23.03 -5.75 -5.46
CA GLU A 188 22.96 -5.02 -6.73
C GLU A 188 22.00 -3.82 -6.63
N ASP A 189 20.98 -3.92 -5.78
CA ASP A 189 19.92 -2.94 -5.57
C ASP A 189 20.06 -2.13 -4.28
N ALA A 190 21.28 -2.05 -3.73
CA ALA A 190 21.56 -1.34 -2.49
C ALA A 190 21.04 0.12 -2.53
N PRO A 191 20.58 0.69 -1.40
CA PRO A 191 20.12 2.06 -1.32
C PRO A 191 21.14 3.06 -1.87
N ALA A 192 20.92 3.53 -3.09
CA ALA A 192 21.64 4.65 -3.67
C ALA A 192 20.90 5.96 -3.40
N ALA A 193 21.61 7.09 -3.52
CA ALA A 193 20.95 8.39 -3.62
C ALA A 193 19.92 8.32 -4.76
N PRO A 194 18.67 8.79 -4.57
CA PRO A 194 17.68 8.74 -5.63
C PRO A 194 18.19 9.51 -6.84
N ASP A 195 18.24 8.86 -8.01
CA ASP A 195 18.65 9.46 -9.29
C ASP A 195 17.84 10.72 -9.63
N SER A 196 16.63 10.82 -9.06
CA SER A 196 15.79 12.00 -9.10
C SER A 196 15.73 12.63 -7.71
N PRO A 197 16.35 13.80 -7.49
CA PRO A 197 16.30 14.54 -6.23
C PRO A 197 14.89 14.92 -5.78
N GLY A 198 13.84 14.64 -6.56
CA GLY A 198 12.41 14.78 -6.26
C GLY A 198 11.74 13.50 -5.70
N ALA A 199 12.36 12.32 -5.85
CA ALA A 199 11.81 11.01 -5.48
C ALA A 199 11.98 10.69 -3.99
N MET A 200 11.37 11.51 -3.13
CA MET A 200 11.30 11.27 -1.69
C MET A 200 9.86 11.42 -1.20
N CYS A 201 8.98 10.62 -1.77
CA CYS A 201 7.61 10.51 -1.28
C CYS A 201 7.12 9.10 -1.60
N GLY A 202 7.22 8.19 -0.62
CA GLY A 202 6.80 6.80 -0.80
C GLY A 202 5.34 6.65 -1.23
N SER A 203 4.50 7.59 -0.81
CA SER A 203 3.10 7.64 -1.19
C SER A 203 2.85 8.04 -2.66
N SER A 204 3.88 8.43 -3.43
CA SER A 204 3.75 8.65 -4.88
C SER A 204 3.31 7.39 -5.64
N CYS A 205 3.63 6.19 -5.13
CA CYS A 205 3.17 4.92 -5.71
C CYS A 205 1.67 4.67 -5.52
N PHE A 206 1.02 5.31 -4.55
CA PHE A 206 -0.44 5.33 -4.42
C PHE A 206 -1.09 6.23 -5.49
N SER A 207 -0.35 7.19 -6.06
CA SER A 207 -0.87 8.20 -6.98
C SER A 207 -0.46 8.03 -8.45
N PHE A 208 0.38 7.04 -8.77
CA PHE A 208 0.91 6.84 -10.12
C PHE A 208 -0.17 6.74 -11.21
N SER A 209 -1.30 6.09 -10.92
CA SER A 209 -2.40 5.90 -11.88
C SER A 209 -3.17 7.17 -12.22
N LEU A 210 -2.98 8.27 -11.48
CA LEU A 210 -3.64 9.56 -11.74
C LEU A 210 -3.09 10.30 -12.96
N PHE A 211 -1.93 9.87 -13.48
CA PHE A 211 -1.18 10.61 -14.51
C PHE A 211 -0.87 9.80 -15.77
N SER A 212 -1.34 8.56 -15.85
CA SER A 212 -1.16 7.69 -17.03
C SER A 212 -1.98 8.27 -18.20
N GLY A 213 -1.31 9.02 -19.10
CA GLY A 213 -1.94 9.69 -20.24
C GLY A 213 -1.40 11.09 -20.57
N ARG A 214 -0.55 11.70 -19.73
CA ARG A 214 0.07 13.01 -20.03
C ARG A 214 1.49 12.84 -20.57
N THR A 215 1.73 13.38 -21.76
CA THR A 215 3.02 13.36 -22.46
C THR A 215 4.13 14.04 -21.64
N LYS A 216 5.38 13.63 -21.90
CA LYS A 216 6.66 13.96 -21.21
C LYS A 216 6.99 15.45 -20.94
N ARG A 217 6.10 16.41 -21.15
CA ARG A 217 6.39 17.84 -20.99
C ARG A 217 5.83 18.34 -19.66
N HIS A 218 6.75 18.51 -18.71
CA HIS A 218 6.56 19.10 -17.38
C HIS A 218 5.73 18.24 -16.41
N ALA A 219 6.33 17.93 -15.25
CA ALA A 219 5.55 17.46 -14.11
C ALA A 219 4.47 18.53 -13.82
N PRO A 220 3.17 18.20 -13.84
CA PRO A 220 2.12 19.12 -13.46
C PRO A 220 2.49 19.81 -12.15
N VAL A 221 2.20 21.10 -12.01
CA VAL A 221 2.40 21.87 -10.76
C VAL A 221 1.82 21.11 -9.54
N GLU A 222 0.75 20.35 -9.76
CA GLU A 222 0.13 19.43 -8.81
C GLU A 222 1.10 18.33 -8.30
N ILE A 223 1.94 17.72 -9.14
CA ILE A 223 2.96 16.73 -8.71
C ILE A 223 4.02 17.40 -7.83
N ILE A 224 4.48 18.60 -8.19
CA ILE A 224 5.48 19.35 -7.44
C ILE A 224 4.91 19.74 -6.06
N HIS A 225 3.67 20.22 -6.01
CA HIS A 225 2.99 20.52 -4.75
C HIS A 225 2.80 19.27 -3.88
N ASN A 226 2.46 18.12 -4.48
CA ASN A 226 2.30 16.85 -3.76
C ASN A 226 3.62 16.34 -3.19
N VAL A 227 4.71 16.43 -3.94
CA VAL A 227 6.06 16.10 -3.46
C VAL A 227 6.50 17.06 -2.35
N ILE A 228 6.20 18.37 -2.46
CA ILE A 228 6.53 19.37 -1.43
C ILE A 228 5.69 19.17 -0.16
N ALA A 229 4.39 18.91 -0.28
CA ALA A 229 3.51 18.64 0.85
C ALA A 229 3.87 17.33 1.55
N CYS A 230 4.14 16.27 0.78
CA CYS A 230 4.64 15.00 1.29
C CYS A 230 6.00 15.17 1.99
N ARG A 231 6.92 15.94 1.42
CA ARG A 231 8.20 16.29 2.08
C ARG A 231 8.00 17.04 3.38
N LYS A 232 7.07 17.98 3.44
CA LYS A 232 6.75 18.72 4.67
C LYS A 232 6.14 17.81 5.72
N LYS A 233 5.29 16.85 5.32
CA LYS A 233 4.68 15.83 6.18
C LYS A 233 5.71 14.82 6.70
N VAL A 234 6.58 14.31 5.83
CA VAL A 234 7.72 13.45 6.18
C VAL A 234 8.68 14.20 7.11
N ALA A 235 9.18 15.38 6.74
CA ALA A 235 10.12 16.16 7.55
C ALA A 235 9.57 16.52 8.95
N ASN A 236 8.29 16.86 9.06
CA ASN A 236 7.68 17.16 10.36
C ASN A 236 7.39 15.90 11.21
N ARG A 237 7.28 14.70 10.60
CA ARG A 237 6.94 13.44 11.28
C ARG A 237 8.13 12.52 11.54
N THR A 238 9.19 12.58 10.72
CA THR A 238 10.45 11.86 10.99
C THR A 238 11.00 12.25 12.36
N SER A 239 10.88 13.52 12.77
CA SER A 239 11.25 13.97 14.12
C SER A 239 10.40 13.39 15.26
N ALA A 240 9.17 12.93 14.99
CA ALA A 240 8.26 12.36 15.99
C ALA A 240 8.31 10.83 16.06
N LEU A 241 8.47 10.15 14.91
CA LEU A 241 8.55 8.69 14.81
C LEU A 241 9.95 8.15 15.11
N VAL A 242 11.03 8.88 14.79
CA VAL A 242 12.39 8.50 15.20
C VAL A 242 12.47 8.34 16.72
N ASN A 243 11.82 9.24 17.48
CA ASN A 243 11.77 9.12 18.95
C ASN A 243 11.06 7.84 19.43
N LEU A 244 10.04 7.35 18.72
CA LEU A 244 9.32 6.12 19.10
C LEU A 244 10.13 4.83 18.82
N PHE A 245 10.99 4.85 17.79
CA PHE A 245 11.86 3.72 17.44
C PHE A 245 13.25 3.77 18.10
N ASP A 246 13.64 4.93 18.67
CA ASP A 246 14.84 5.10 19.50
C ASP A 246 14.56 4.89 21.00
N GLU A 247 13.30 4.79 21.44
CA GLU A 247 12.95 4.46 22.83
C GLU A 247 12.98 2.95 23.14
N THR A 248 13.17 2.09 22.14
CA THR A 248 13.24 0.63 22.36
C THR A 248 14.43 0.16 23.22
N PRO A 249 15.63 0.79 23.22
CA PRO A 249 16.70 0.43 24.15
C PRO A 249 16.41 0.84 25.60
N ILE A 250 15.60 1.89 25.81
CA ILE A 250 15.34 2.47 27.14
C ILE A 250 14.37 1.58 27.94
N ILE A 251 13.44 0.89 27.26
CA ILE A 251 12.52 -0.05 27.92
C ILE A 251 13.25 -1.33 28.38
N GLU A 252 14.25 -1.82 27.64
CA GLU A 252 15.03 -2.99 28.06
C GLU A 252 15.96 -2.71 29.25
N GLU A 253 16.45 -1.48 29.39
CA GLU A 253 17.26 -1.08 30.55
C GLU A 253 16.40 -0.91 31.81
N LYS A 254 15.18 -0.36 31.66
CA LYS A 254 14.24 -0.19 32.77
C LYS A 254 13.67 -1.50 33.32
N ILE A 255 13.61 -2.56 32.51
CA ILE A 255 13.19 -3.90 32.95
C ILE A 255 14.31 -4.64 33.70
N LYS A 256 15.59 -4.29 33.49
CA LYS A 256 16.71 -4.86 34.24
C LYS A 256 16.90 -4.26 35.63
N ASP A 257 16.45 -3.03 35.84
CA ASP A 257 16.51 -2.37 37.15
C ASP A 257 15.32 -2.71 38.06
N GLU A 258 14.28 -3.39 37.53
CA GLU A 258 13.10 -3.85 38.28
C GLU A 258 13.04 -5.40 38.45
N MET A 259 14.13 -6.11 38.14
CA MET A 259 14.33 -7.55 38.46
C MET A 259 15.53 -7.75 39.39
#